data_AF-A0A1J5HJU6-F1
#
_entry.id   AF-A0A1J5HJU6-F1
#
_cell.length_a   1.000
_cell.length_b   1.000
_cell.length_c   1.000
_cell.angle_alpha   90.00
_cell.angle_beta   90.00
_cell.angle_gamma   90.00
#
_symmetry.space_group_name_H-M   'P 1'
#
loop_
_entity.id
_entity.type
_entity.pdbx_description
1 polymer ?
#
loop_
_entity_poly.entity_id
_entity_poly.type
_entity_poly.pdbx_seq_one_letter_code
_entity_poly.pdbx_strand_id
1 'polypeptide(L)'
;MFYRNAITQTRTEYNKLQKKLDVLYEDRLDGRITVDEYDKYVTKTKAEMDELDRKLVEFTNNDKSFEVTSEYLLQLASKAKQIFESSQPAKRNKILRMLLANATLDKKRLQLNLLKPFLAFVTNADSQNWLRRLGSNKEQLPPT
;
A
#
# COMPACT_ATOMS: atom_id res chain seq x y z
N MET A 1 -21.68 -8.84 9.72
CA MET A 1 -22.23 -7.51 9.35
C MET A 1 -21.59 -6.35 10.12
N PHE A 2 -21.21 -6.52 11.40
CA PHE A 2 -20.59 -5.44 12.20
C PHE A 2 -19.27 -4.91 11.62
N TYR A 3 -18.32 -5.79 11.30
CA TYR A 3 -16.98 -5.40 10.82
C TYR A 3 -17.01 -4.71 9.46
N ARG A 4 -17.81 -5.19 8.50
CA ARG A 4 -17.97 -4.55 7.18
C ARG A 4 -18.45 -3.10 7.29
N ASN A 5 -19.40 -2.80 8.19
CA ASN A 5 -19.87 -1.44 8.41
C ASN A 5 -18.79 -0.58 9.10
N ALA A 6 -18.11 -1.13 10.12
CA ALA A 6 -17.02 -0.44 10.81
C ALA A 6 -15.85 -0.11 9.87
N ILE A 7 -15.49 -1.03 8.97
CA ILE A 7 -14.48 -0.81 7.92
C ILE A 7 -14.93 0.29 6.97
N THR A 8 -16.18 0.22 6.47
CA THR A 8 -16.70 1.22 5.54
C THR A 8 -16.69 2.61 6.18
N GLN A 9 -17.16 2.73 7.42
CA GLN A 9 -17.14 3.98 8.16
C GLN A 9 -15.70 4.49 8.38
N THR A 10 -14.79 3.61 8.80
CA THR A 10 -13.37 3.98 9.02
C THR A 10 -12.72 4.46 7.73
N ARG A 11 -13.02 3.85 6.59
CA ARG A 11 -12.58 4.31 5.25
C ARG A 11 -13.17 5.67 4.89
N THR A 12 -14.45 5.90 5.17
CA THR A 12 -15.06 7.21 4.89
C THR A 12 -14.43 8.33 5.70
N GLU A 13 -14.13 8.09 6.98
CA GLU A 13 -13.43 9.06 7.82
C GLU A 13 -12.00 9.30 7.32
N TYR A 14 -11.29 8.24 6.93
CA TYR A 14 -9.96 8.37 6.34
C TYR A 14 -9.97 9.26 5.09
N ASN A 15 -10.93 9.05 4.20
CA ASN A 15 -11.08 9.85 2.98
C ASN A 15 -11.41 11.32 3.27
N LYS A 16 -12.16 11.62 4.34
CA LYS A 16 -12.41 13.00 4.79
C LYS A 16 -11.12 13.67 5.27
N LEU A 17 -10.30 12.95 6.05
CA LEU A 17 -9.00 13.45 6.49
C LEU A 17 -8.03 13.68 5.33
N GLN A 18 -8.04 12.80 4.32
CA GLN A 18 -7.26 12.99 3.11
C GLN A 18 -7.66 14.28 2.38
N LYS A 19 -8.96 14.50 2.14
CA LYS A 19 -9.46 15.75 1.54
C LYS A 19 -9.09 16.98 2.36
N LYS A 20 -9.09 16.87 3.70
CA LYS A 20 -8.66 17.95 4.59
C LYS A 20 -7.18 18.28 4.40
N LEU A 21 -6.31 17.29 4.21
CA LEU A 21 -4.89 17.53 3.91
C LEU A 21 -4.72 18.25 2.56
N ASP A 22 -5.51 17.87 1.56
CA ASP A 22 -5.48 18.52 0.24
C ASP A 22 -5.87 20.00 0.37
N VAL A 23 -6.95 20.32 1.10
CA VAL A 23 -7.36 21.71 1.36
C VAL A 23 -6.31 22.49 2.15
N LEU A 24 -5.72 21.90 3.20
CA LEU A 24 -4.66 22.55 3.98
C LEU A 24 -3.45 22.90 3.12
N TYR A 25 -3.14 22.08 2.12
CA TYR A 25 -2.05 22.34 1.19
C TYR A 25 -2.36 23.55 0.31
N GLU A 26 -3.56 23.61 -0.27
CA GLU A 26 -4.00 24.76 -1.05
C GLU A 26 -4.05 26.05 -0.21
N ASP A 27 -4.60 26.01 1.01
CA ASP A 27 -4.63 27.18 1.91
C ASP A 27 -3.22 27.67 2.30
N ARG A 28 -2.23 26.75 2.36
CA ARG A 28 -0.83 27.11 2.59
C ARG A 28 -0.21 27.78 1.36
N LEU A 29 -0.52 27.33 0.16
CA LEU A 29 -0.08 27.94 -1.10
C LEU A 29 -0.67 29.33 -1.29
N ASP A 30 -1.95 29.51 -0.92
CA ASP A 30 -2.65 30.80 -0.92
C ASP A 30 -2.16 31.74 0.20
N GLY A 31 -1.27 31.28 1.08
CA GLY A 31 -0.73 32.07 2.18
C GLY A 31 -1.73 32.36 3.31
N ARG A 32 -2.87 31.66 3.35
CA ARG A 32 -3.91 31.83 4.39
C ARG A 32 -3.46 31.32 5.76
N ILE A 33 -2.53 30.37 5.77
CA ILE A 33 -1.94 29.79 6.99
C ILE A 33 -0.42 29.85 6.94
N THR A 34 0.20 29.98 8.10
CA THR A 34 1.66 29.96 8.28
C THR A 34 2.22 28.54 8.12
N VAL A 35 3.54 28.42 7.96
CA VAL A 35 4.23 27.11 7.92
C VAL A 35 4.00 26.34 9.21
N ASP A 36 4.16 26.99 10.35
CA ASP A 36 4.03 26.34 11.67
C ASP A 36 2.60 25.82 11.92
N GLU A 37 1.59 26.59 11.48
CA GLU A 37 0.19 26.16 11.55
C GLU A 37 -0.06 24.96 10.63
N TYR A 38 0.43 25.01 9.39
CA TYR A 38 0.32 23.91 8.44
C TYR A 38 0.94 22.63 9.01
N ASP A 39 2.19 22.70 9.47
CA ASP A 39 2.91 21.55 10.01
C ASP A 39 2.20 20.95 11.22
N LYS A 40 1.66 21.81 12.11
CA LYS A 40 0.84 21.37 13.26
C LYS A 40 -0.43 20.64 12.82
N TYR A 41 -1.18 21.18 11.85
CA TYR A 41 -2.41 20.56 11.36
C TYR A 41 -2.13 19.24 10.63
N VAL A 42 -1.11 19.23 9.76
CA VAL A 42 -0.69 18.03 9.04
C VAL A 42 -0.24 16.93 10.00
N THR A 43 0.54 17.27 11.01
CA THR A 43 1.02 16.31 12.02
C THR A 43 -0.16 15.69 12.78
N LYS A 44 -1.10 16.52 13.23
CA LYS A 44 -2.31 16.05 13.91
C LYS A 44 -3.17 15.17 13.01
N THR A 45 -3.44 15.61 11.78
CA THR A 45 -4.28 14.85 10.84
C THR A 45 -3.63 13.53 10.43
N LYS A 46 -2.31 13.49 10.24
CA LYS A 46 -1.59 12.23 10.01
C LYS A 46 -1.66 11.28 11.21
N ALA A 47 -1.56 11.80 12.44
CA ALA A 47 -1.72 10.97 13.64
C ALA A 47 -3.13 10.36 13.74
N GLU A 48 -4.17 11.12 13.41
CA GLU A 48 -5.55 10.62 13.33
C GLU A 48 -5.70 9.54 12.24
N MET A 49 -5.09 9.73 11.07
CA MET A 49 -5.07 8.72 10.01
C MET A 49 -4.36 7.42 10.45
N ASP A 50 -3.24 7.53 11.17
CA ASP A 50 -2.51 6.38 11.71
C ASP A 50 -3.35 5.59 12.75
N GLU A 51 -4.24 6.25 13.50
CA GLU A 51 -5.21 5.58 14.37
C GLU A 51 -6.29 4.83 13.58
N LEU A 52 -6.81 5.43 12.51
CA LEU A 52 -7.79 4.78 11.64
C LEU A 52 -7.19 3.57 10.92
N ASP A 53 -5.92 3.65 10.49
CA ASP A 53 -5.20 2.53 9.88
C ASP A 53 -5.04 1.36 10.86
N ARG A 54 -4.72 1.65 12.14
CA ARG A 54 -4.66 0.62 13.20
C ARG A 54 -6.02 -0.05 13.40
N LYS A 55 -7.11 0.71 13.45
CA LYS A 55 -8.48 0.19 13.56
C LYS A 55 -8.86 -0.64 12.35
N LEU A 56 -8.49 -0.22 11.13
CA LEU A 56 -8.73 -1.00 9.91
C LEU A 56 -8.03 -2.35 9.96
N VAL A 57 -6.77 -2.39 10.39
CA VAL A 57 -6.02 -3.65 10.56
C VAL A 57 -6.69 -4.55 11.60
N GLU A 58 -7.15 -3.99 12.72
CA GLU A 58 -7.85 -4.74 13.77
C GLU A 58 -9.16 -5.35 13.26
N PHE A 59 -10.00 -4.57 12.58
CA PHE A 59 -11.25 -5.05 12.00
C PHE A 59 -11.03 -6.08 10.88
N THR A 60 -9.97 -5.89 10.09
CA THR A 60 -9.56 -6.83 9.04
C THR A 60 -9.11 -8.17 9.61
N ASN A 61 -8.32 -8.17 10.69
CA ASN A 61 -7.80 -9.39 11.30
C ASN A 61 -8.89 -10.17 12.06
N ASN A 62 -9.86 -9.48 12.65
CA ASN A 62 -10.94 -10.09 13.43
C ASN A 62 -12.13 -10.54 12.55
N ASP A 63 -12.23 -10.06 11.31
CA ASP A 63 -13.24 -10.49 10.36
C ASP A 63 -12.70 -11.58 9.44
N LYS A 64 -13.00 -12.85 9.76
CA LYS A 64 -12.68 -14.02 8.91
C LYS A 64 -13.37 -13.99 7.54
N SER A 65 -14.30 -13.07 7.31
CA SER A 65 -14.97 -12.83 6.03
C SER A 65 -14.44 -11.60 5.29
N PHE A 66 -13.36 -10.97 5.77
CA PHE A 66 -12.78 -9.80 5.14
C PHE A 66 -12.14 -10.14 3.80
N GLU A 67 -12.86 -9.84 2.72
CA GLU A 67 -12.27 -9.78 1.39
C GLU A 67 -11.45 -8.50 1.27
N VAL A 68 -10.12 -8.65 1.23
CA VAL A 68 -9.21 -7.55 0.89
C VAL A 68 -9.56 -7.08 -0.54
N THR A 69 -10.26 -5.96 -0.64
CA THR A 69 -10.57 -5.33 -1.92
C THR A 69 -9.29 -4.88 -2.64
N SER A 70 -9.22 -5.06 -3.96
CA SER A 70 -8.06 -4.69 -4.79
C SER A 70 -7.68 -3.21 -4.64
N GLU A 71 -8.66 -2.32 -4.55
CA GLU A 71 -8.46 -0.88 -4.32
C GLU A 71 -7.72 -0.61 -3.01
N TYR A 72 -8.13 -1.25 -1.91
CA TYR A 72 -7.50 -1.09 -0.60
C TYR A 72 -6.08 -1.66 -0.57
N LEU A 73 -5.87 -2.81 -1.24
CA LEU A 73 -4.54 -3.39 -1.39
C LEU A 73 -3.60 -2.44 -2.17
N LEU A 74 -4.11 -1.82 -3.24
CA LEU A 74 -3.38 -0.83 -4.03
C LEU A 74 -3.06 0.43 -3.21
N GLN A 75 -4.01 0.93 -2.42
CA GLN A 75 -3.77 2.06 -1.51
C GLN A 75 -2.69 1.73 -0.48
N LEU A 76 -2.74 0.56 0.15
CA LEU A 76 -1.70 0.09 1.08
C LEU A 76 -0.34 -0.02 0.39
N ALA A 77 -0.29 -0.62 -0.81
CA ALA A 77 0.93 -0.74 -1.58
C ALA A 77 1.51 0.62 -1.95
N SER A 78 0.68 1.58 -2.36
CA SER A 78 1.11 2.95 -2.71
C SER A 78 1.75 3.69 -1.53
N LYS A 79 1.34 3.39 -0.30
CA LYS A 79 1.84 3.99 0.94
C LYS A 79 2.92 3.17 1.63
N ALA A 80 3.24 1.97 1.13
CA ALA A 80 4.13 1.03 1.80
C ALA A 80 5.51 1.62 2.13
N LYS A 81 6.09 2.39 1.20
CA LYS A 81 7.37 3.09 1.40
C LYS A 81 7.29 4.11 2.54
N GLN A 82 6.28 4.99 2.50
CA GLN A 82 6.07 6.00 3.54
C GLN A 82 5.85 5.35 4.90
N ILE A 83 5.05 4.29 4.98
CA ILE A 83 4.80 3.54 6.21
C ILE A 83 6.10 2.93 6.75
N PHE A 84 6.95 2.39 5.88
CA PHE A 84 8.25 1.83 6.29
C PHE A 84 9.18 2.94 6.82
N GLU A 85 9.27 4.07 6.12
CA GLU A 85 10.12 5.21 6.48
C GLU A 85 9.63 5.95 7.73
N SER A 86 8.32 6.05 7.99
CA SER A 86 7.80 6.68 9.22
C SER A 86 7.76 5.73 10.43
N SER A 87 7.94 4.42 10.22
CA SER A 87 7.85 3.42 11.28
C SER A 87 9.02 3.46 12.26
N GLN A 88 8.71 3.23 13.54
CA GLN A 88 9.72 3.01 14.58
C GLN A 88 10.58 1.76 14.27
N PRO A 89 11.84 1.68 14.77
CA PRO A 89 12.76 0.58 14.46
C PRO A 89 12.18 -0.83 14.67
N ALA A 90 11.42 -1.05 15.75
CA ALA A 90 10.77 -2.33 16.03
C ALA A 90 9.74 -2.72 14.94
N LYS A 91 8.94 -1.75 14.47
CA LYS A 91 7.94 -1.95 13.43
C LYS A 91 8.59 -2.14 12.06
N ARG A 92 9.65 -1.39 11.74
CA ARG A 92 10.48 -1.62 10.53
C ARG A 92 11.04 -3.03 10.51
N ASN A 93 11.62 -3.49 11.62
CA ASN A 93 12.16 -4.85 11.72
C ASN A 93 11.07 -5.91 11.52
N LYS A 94 9.86 -5.69 12.05
CA LYS A 94 8.72 -6.58 11.81
C LYS A 94 8.33 -6.64 10.33
N ILE A 95 8.32 -5.51 9.63
CA ILE A 95 8.06 -5.45 8.18
C ILE A 95 9.16 -6.20 7.42
N LEU A 96 10.43 -5.99 7.75
CA LEU A 96 11.55 -6.70 7.11
C LEU A 96 11.48 -8.21 7.33
N ARG A 97 11.18 -8.67 8.55
CA ARG A 97 11.01 -10.11 8.86
C ARG A 97 9.82 -10.76 8.13
N MET A 98 8.82 -9.98 7.77
CA MET A 98 7.68 -10.46 6.97
C MET A 98 8.05 -10.59 5.49
N LEU A 99 8.90 -9.70 4.97
CA LEU A 99 9.28 -9.65 3.56
C LEU A 99 10.46 -10.56 3.22
N LEU A 100 11.45 -10.61 4.10
CA LEU A 100 12.76 -11.20 3.83
C LEU A 100 12.94 -12.53 4.55
N ALA A 101 13.46 -13.51 3.82
CA ALA A 101 14.14 -14.66 4.39
C ALA A 101 15.49 -14.18 4.97
N ASN A 102 16.07 -14.99 5.88
CA ASN A 102 17.33 -14.69 6.57
C ASN A 102 18.33 -13.98 5.64
N ALA A 103 18.62 -12.71 5.94
CA ALA A 103 19.55 -11.91 5.15
C ALA A 103 20.98 -12.40 5.42
N THR A 104 21.71 -12.73 4.37
CA THR A 104 23.11 -13.20 4.46
C THR A 104 24.06 -12.15 3.90
N LEU A 105 25.26 -12.09 4.46
CA LEU A 105 26.33 -11.23 3.96
C LEU A 105 27.37 -12.12 3.29
N ASP A 106 27.47 -12.05 1.95
CA ASP A 106 28.46 -12.79 1.18
C ASP A 106 29.41 -11.81 0.48
N LYS A 107 30.73 -11.95 0.72
CA LYS A 107 31.77 -11.12 0.08
C LYS A 107 31.48 -9.62 0.10
N LYS A 108 31.02 -9.10 1.25
CA LYS A 108 30.61 -7.69 1.46
C LYS A 108 29.36 -7.25 0.66
N ARG A 109 28.61 -8.19 0.08
CA ARG A 109 27.32 -7.95 -0.58
C ARG A 109 26.20 -8.52 0.29
N LEU A 110 25.21 -7.68 0.58
CA LEU A 110 24.03 -8.10 1.32
C LEU A 110 23.08 -8.83 0.37
N GLN A 111 22.80 -10.09 0.66
CA GLN A 111 21.84 -10.90 -0.08
C GLN A 111 20.48 -10.85 0.63
N LEU A 112 19.53 -10.20 -0.03
CA LEU A 112 18.16 -10.04 0.43
C LEU A 112 17.27 -11.03 -0.32
N ASN A 113 16.95 -12.14 0.34
CA ASN A 113 16.06 -13.16 -0.21
C ASN A 113 14.63 -12.83 0.22
N LEU A 114 13.68 -12.73 -0.71
CA LEU A 114 12.27 -12.50 -0.37
C LEU A 114 11.57 -13.81 0.04
N LEU A 115 10.68 -13.75 1.03
CA LEU A 115 9.77 -14.84 1.37
C LEU A 115 8.67 -14.97 0.30
N LYS A 116 8.08 -16.16 0.19
CA LYS A 116 6.83 -16.34 -0.57
C LYS A 116 5.66 -15.71 0.23
N PRO A 117 4.71 -15.02 -0.41
CA PRO A 117 4.52 -14.89 -1.87
C PRO A 117 5.30 -13.75 -2.53
N PHE A 118 5.99 -12.89 -1.78
CA PHE A 118 6.66 -11.69 -2.30
C PHE A 118 7.67 -11.97 -3.41
N LEU A 119 8.44 -13.05 -3.27
CA LEU A 119 9.36 -13.51 -4.31
C LEU A 119 8.65 -13.74 -5.65
N ALA A 120 7.47 -14.36 -5.63
CA ALA A 120 6.73 -14.70 -6.84
C ALA A 120 6.26 -13.44 -7.59
N PHE A 121 5.97 -12.33 -6.90
CA PHE A 121 5.59 -11.09 -7.56
C PHE A 121 6.77 -10.48 -8.33
N VAL A 122 7.98 -10.52 -7.76
CA VAL A 122 9.18 -9.99 -8.43
C VAL A 122 9.58 -10.87 -9.60
N THR A 123 9.61 -12.20 -9.43
CA THR A 123 10.00 -13.12 -10.51
C THR A 123 9.03 -13.10 -11.69
N ASN A 124 7.74 -12.88 -11.44
CA ASN A 124 6.73 -12.81 -12.50
C ASN A 124 6.62 -11.41 -13.12
N ALA A 125 7.04 -10.34 -12.46
CA ALA A 125 7.10 -8.99 -13.03
C ALA A 125 8.08 -8.92 -14.23
N ASP A 126 9.14 -9.73 -14.20
CA ASP A 126 10.11 -9.86 -15.29
C ASP A 126 9.61 -10.74 -16.45
N SER A 127 8.54 -11.52 -16.23
CA SER A 127 7.91 -12.28 -17.30
C SER A 127 7.05 -11.32 -18.14
N GLN A 128 7.63 -10.79 -19.21
CA GLN A 128 6.90 -10.08 -20.27
C GLN A 128 5.94 -11.00 -21.07
N ASN A 129 5.20 -11.88 -20.40
CA ASN A 129 4.22 -12.76 -21.04
C ASN A 129 2.82 -12.12 -21.10
N TRP A 130 2.71 -10.82 -20.81
CA TRP A 130 1.41 -10.17 -20.71
C TRP A 130 0.65 -10.09 -22.04
N LEU A 131 1.28 -10.11 -23.22
CA LEU A 131 0.56 -10.18 -24.50
C LEU A 131 1.39 -10.76 -25.67
N ARG A 132 1.04 -11.99 -26.09
CA ARG A 132 0.80 -12.41 -27.49
C ARG A 132 0.40 -13.90 -27.50
N ARG A 133 -0.83 -14.20 -27.08
CA ARG A 133 -1.50 -15.37 -27.67
C ARG A 133 -1.61 -15.09 -29.16
N LEU A 134 -1.01 -15.93 -30.00
CA LEU A 134 -1.37 -16.02 -31.41
C LEU A 134 -2.89 -16.14 -31.47
N GLY A 135 -3.56 -15.16 -32.07
CA GLY A 135 -5.01 -15.17 -32.23
C GLY A 135 -5.45 -16.42 -33.01
N SER A 136 -6.60 -16.98 -32.64
CA SER A 136 -7.16 -18.20 -33.25
C SER A 136 -7.61 -18.07 -34.71
N ASN A 137 -7.34 -16.96 -35.40
CA ASN A 137 -7.60 -16.84 -36.83
C ASN A 137 -6.32 -17.10 -37.62
N LYS A 138 -6.14 -18.35 -38.05
CA LYS A 138 -5.37 -18.65 -39.26
C LYS A 138 -6.34 -18.60 -40.43
N GLU A 139 -6.31 -17.52 -41.21
CA GLU A 139 -6.91 -17.56 -42.55
C GLU A 139 -6.15 -18.60 -43.37
N GLN A 140 -6.85 -19.62 -43.82
CA GLN A 140 -6.32 -20.57 -44.79
C GLN A 140 -6.20 -19.86 -46.13
N LEU A 141 -4.99 -19.71 -46.65
CA LEU A 141 -4.79 -19.30 -48.04
C LEU A 141 -5.43 -20.36 -48.95
N PRO A 142 -6.19 -19.94 -49.98
CA PRO A 142 -6.87 -20.87 -50.86
C PRO A 142 -5.84 -21.64 -51.71
N PRO A 143 -6.05 -22.95 -51.95
CA PRO A 143 -5.21 -23.70 -52.88
C PRO A 143 -5.52 -23.29 -54.33
N THR A 144 -4.51 -23.49 -55.18
CA THR A 144 -4.36 -23.03 -56.56
C THR A 144 -5.45 -23.53 -57.52
#